data_AF-A0A3N1MLQ3-F1
#
_entry.id   AF-A0A3N1MLQ3-F1
#
_cell.length_a   1.000
_cell.length_b   1.000
_cell.length_c   1.000
_cell.angle_alpha   90.00
_cell.angle_beta   90.00
_cell.angle_gamma   90.00
#
_symmetry.space_group_name_H-M   'P 1'
#
loop_
_entity.id
_entity.type
_entity.pdbx_description
1 polymer ?
#
loop_
_entity_poly.entity_id
_entity_poly.type
_entity_poly.pdbx_seq_one_letter_code
_entity_poly.pdbx_strand_id
1 'polypeptide(L)'
;MRRSVLSVVATSAAIVLTSTLVGGPASAHGWGDPGHGPGHSAHAGLTPRTHFTMAADGTSGATQGGEGIPNIDSVKKTIATYYGDPGTGLANRTDSPYIREMRSIVARQGASLQRIHDRAVRHGERPAIVLDADDTTLWTYDMEVADMHFVFDPARQDEWVQDERFAATPSMVGFVNRAAAMGFTVFGLTGRNDDQKTATVQNLSKVGYTAFTEDRFFTKWTGKGASQQPSYVTCAAASCTTVEYKALTRKHIEQDLGYDITLNIGDQWSDLQGGYADRSLKLPNPTYYLPSADLPGVSEPRLSPRTQFTMAADGSSGATQSGEGIPNIDSVKKTIATYYGDPGTGLANRTDSPYIREMRSLVRRQAPVVAAQCAVGRKLHRNPAIVLDADDTTLWTYDMEVADMHFVFDPARQDEWVQDERFPATPSMTSLVSIAQRSGCTIIGLTGRNADQETATIDNLQRVGYPQFSATERGTETYYTKWTGVGASQQPSYITCATAKCTTVEYKSQTRAHIESRSGGRYDVVANFGDQYSDLLGGSADRSVKLPNPTYYLP
;
A
#
# COMPACT_ATOMS: atom_id res chain seq x y z
N MET A 1 51.55 11.40 -66.25
CA MET A 1 52.12 12.72 -65.88
C MET A 1 51.25 13.34 -64.81
N ARG A 2 51.89 13.72 -63.70
CA ARG A 2 51.47 14.57 -62.56
C ARG A 2 50.25 14.17 -61.69
N ARG A 3 50.62 13.84 -60.45
CA ARG A 3 49.84 13.64 -59.22
C ARG A 3 49.28 14.97 -58.67
N SER A 4 48.22 14.86 -57.86
CA SER A 4 48.05 15.45 -56.49
C SER A 4 46.65 15.09 -56.00
N VAL A 5 46.48 14.10 -55.11
CA VAL A 5 46.37 14.22 -53.64
C VAL A 5 45.48 15.38 -53.21
N LEU A 6 44.26 15.05 -52.78
CA LEU A 6 43.40 15.92 -51.98
C LEU A 6 42.81 15.10 -50.84
N SER A 7 43.22 15.49 -49.63
CA SER A 7 42.83 14.95 -48.34
C SER A 7 41.34 15.17 -48.10
N VAL A 8 40.62 14.12 -47.71
CA VAL A 8 39.25 14.22 -47.19
C VAL A 8 39.36 14.63 -45.72
N VAL A 9 39.10 15.91 -45.46
CA VAL A 9 38.85 16.44 -44.11
C VAL A 9 37.42 16.07 -43.74
N ALA A 10 37.26 15.23 -42.72
CA ALA A 10 35.97 14.96 -42.10
C ALA A 10 35.54 16.21 -41.30
N THR A 11 34.59 16.96 -41.85
CA THR A 11 33.91 18.05 -41.14
C THR A 11 32.83 17.47 -40.24
N SER A 12 33.11 17.53 -38.93
CA SER A 12 32.17 17.32 -37.86
C SER A 12 31.05 18.37 -37.94
N ALA A 13 29.88 17.98 -38.44
CA ALA A 13 28.67 18.77 -38.31
C ALA A 13 27.99 18.44 -36.97
N ALA A 14 28.18 19.33 -36.00
CA ALA A 14 27.45 19.33 -34.75
C ALA A 14 25.97 19.68 -35.03
N ILE A 15 25.10 18.67 -34.96
CA ILE A 15 23.66 18.90 -34.81
C ILE A 15 23.40 18.88 -33.30
N VAL A 16 23.37 20.08 -32.71
CA VAL A 16 22.87 20.29 -31.36
C VAL A 16 21.34 20.22 -31.44
N LEU A 17 20.80 19.02 -31.22
CA LEU A 17 19.40 18.85 -30.84
C LEU A 17 19.27 19.34 -29.39
N THR A 18 18.67 20.51 -29.21
CA THR A 18 18.22 21.00 -27.91
C THR A 18 17.07 20.12 -27.43
N SER A 19 17.40 19.03 -26.73
CA SER A 19 16.47 18.31 -25.88
C SER A 19 16.19 19.14 -24.64
N THR A 20 15.03 19.79 -24.63
CA THR A 20 14.41 20.33 -23.41
C THR A 20 13.98 19.16 -22.51
N LEU A 21 14.93 18.62 -21.76
CA LEU A 21 14.66 17.80 -20.58
C LEU A 21 14.05 18.72 -19.51
N VAL A 22 12.73 18.80 -19.44
CA VAL A 22 12.04 19.26 -18.24
C VAL A 22 12.07 18.12 -17.22
N GLY A 23 13.25 17.89 -16.65
CA GLY A 23 13.38 17.16 -15.39
C GLY A 23 12.97 18.12 -14.29
N GLY A 24 11.75 17.98 -13.78
CA GLY A 24 11.33 18.68 -12.58
C GLY A 24 12.27 18.31 -11.42
N PRO A 25 12.68 19.27 -10.57
CA PRO A 25 13.47 18.93 -9.40
C PRO A 25 12.63 18.03 -8.49
N ALA A 26 13.22 16.92 -8.07
CA ALA A 26 12.74 16.20 -6.90
C ALA A 26 12.81 17.17 -5.71
N SER A 27 11.67 17.72 -5.32
CA SER A 27 11.55 18.60 -4.17
C SER A 27 11.86 17.83 -2.89
N ALA A 28 13.10 17.95 -2.43
CA ALA A 28 13.47 17.68 -1.06
C ALA A 28 12.92 18.83 -0.19
N HIS A 29 11.71 18.66 0.34
CA HIS A 29 11.20 19.57 1.36
C HIS A 29 11.63 19.07 2.75
N GLY A 30 12.37 19.92 3.46
CA GLY A 30 12.83 19.66 4.82
C GLY A 30 14.12 20.39 5.15
N TRP A 31 14.19 21.70 4.92
CA TRP A 31 15.30 22.54 5.38
C TRP A 31 14.77 23.86 5.94
N GLY A 32 14.81 23.99 7.26
CA GLY A 32 14.78 25.28 7.96
C GLY A 32 16.22 25.68 8.30
N ASP A 33 16.57 26.92 7.96
CA ASP A 33 17.84 27.59 8.29
C ASP A 33 17.91 27.90 9.80
N PRO A 34 19.09 27.90 10.48
CA PRO A 34 19.17 28.19 11.89
C PRO A 34 19.23 29.71 12.12
N GLY A 35 18.07 30.37 12.00
CA GLY A 35 17.88 31.78 12.36
C GLY A 35 17.15 31.90 13.70
N HIS A 36 17.83 32.39 14.73
CA HIS A 36 17.22 32.69 16.04
C HIS A 36 16.17 33.80 15.92
N GLY A 37 14.89 33.44 16.10
CA GLY A 37 13.79 34.37 16.30
C GLY A 37 12.56 33.64 16.87
N PRO A 38 11.87 34.18 17.89
CA PRO A 38 10.68 33.54 18.46
C PRO A 38 9.51 33.77 17.48
N GLY A 39 9.21 32.78 16.64
CA GLY A 39 8.06 32.87 15.73
C GLY A 39 8.06 32.01 14.47
N HIS A 40 9.07 31.18 14.19
CA HIS A 40 9.03 30.25 13.07
C HIS A 40 8.54 28.87 13.52
N SER A 41 7.40 28.42 13.00
CA SER A 41 6.76 27.17 13.38
C SER A 41 7.69 25.98 13.18
N ALA A 42 7.98 25.24 14.26
CA ALA A 42 8.69 23.96 14.23
C ALA A 42 7.98 22.85 13.40
N HIS A 43 6.87 23.17 12.72
CA HIS A 43 6.04 22.27 11.92
C HIS A 43 6.20 22.42 10.41
N ALA A 44 6.93 23.44 9.92
CA ALA A 44 7.09 23.68 8.48
C ALA A 44 8.01 22.61 7.84
N GLY A 45 7.44 21.43 7.57
CA GLY A 45 8.12 20.30 6.93
C GLY A 45 7.69 18.90 7.39
N LEU A 46 6.89 18.78 8.46
CA LEU A 46 6.40 17.50 8.99
C LEU A 46 4.98 17.19 8.50
N THR A 47 4.80 17.15 7.17
CA THR A 47 3.53 16.77 6.56
C THR A 47 3.70 15.49 5.74
N PRO A 48 2.81 14.49 5.90
CA PRO A 48 2.78 13.31 5.03
C PRO A 48 2.73 13.69 3.55
N ARG A 49 3.46 12.95 2.71
CA ARG A 49 3.30 13.04 1.27
C ARG A 49 1.87 12.62 0.90
N THR A 50 1.29 13.32 -0.07
CA THR A 50 -0.09 13.05 -0.54
C THR A 50 -0.18 12.70 -2.02
N HIS A 51 0.94 12.71 -2.74
CA HIS A 51 1.00 12.42 -4.17
C HIS A 51 2.01 11.30 -4.42
N PHE A 52 1.57 10.24 -5.10
CA PHE A 52 2.35 9.02 -5.26
C PHE A 52 2.38 8.59 -6.72
N THR A 53 3.54 8.06 -7.13
CA THR A 53 3.70 7.38 -8.42
C THR A 53 4.04 5.92 -8.14
N MET A 54 3.17 5.00 -8.57
CA MET A 54 3.28 3.59 -8.25
C MET A 54 2.81 2.74 -9.44
N ALA A 55 3.69 1.86 -9.91
CA ALA A 55 3.38 0.84 -10.90
C ALA A 55 2.66 -0.35 -10.23
N ALA A 56 1.70 -0.95 -10.93
CA ALA A 56 0.90 -2.05 -10.39
C ALA A 56 1.71 -3.34 -10.13
N ASP A 57 2.86 -3.50 -10.78
CA ASP A 57 3.77 -4.64 -10.61
C ASP A 57 4.73 -4.48 -9.41
N GLY A 58 4.65 -3.36 -8.69
CA GLY A 58 5.47 -3.03 -7.54
C GLY A 58 6.89 -2.56 -7.84
N THR A 59 7.29 -2.46 -9.11
CA THR A 59 8.66 -2.05 -9.50
C THR A 59 9.02 -0.64 -9.04
N SER A 60 8.03 0.20 -8.73
CA SER A 60 8.25 1.53 -8.15
C SER A 60 9.05 1.50 -6.86
N GLY A 61 8.96 0.42 -6.06
CA GLY A 61 9.75 0.29 -4.82
C GLY A 61 11.27 0.26 -5.04
N ALA A 62 11.72 -0.03 -6.26
CA ALA A 62 13.14 0.00 -6.60
C ALA A 62 13.70 1.42 -6.77
N THR A 63 12.82 2.41 -6.98
CA THR A 63 13.20 3.79 -7.37
C THR A 63 12.62 4.86 -6.46
N GLN A 64 11.42 4.65 -5.90
CA GLN A 64 10.83 5.56 -4.93
C GLN A 64 11.51 5.36 -3.56
N GLY A 65 11.84 6.45 -2.89
CA GLY A 65 12.16 6.41 -1.46
C GLY A 65 10.90 6.09 -0.65
N GLY A 66 11.04 5.71 0.63
CA GLY A 66 9.92 5.22 1.43
C GLY A 66 8.76 6.23 1.56
N GLU A 67 9.07 7.52 1.69
CA GLU A 67 8.07 8.61 1.66
C GLU A 67 7.31 8.74 0.33
N GLY A 68 7.84 8.15 -0.75
CA GLY A 68 7.21 8.07 -2.07
C GLY A 68 6.33 6.84 -2.28
N ILE A 69 6.22 5.97 -1.27
CA ILE A 69 5.37 4.78 -1.30
C ILE A 69 4.13 5.08 -0.45
N PRO A 70 2.90 4.83 -0.96
CA PRO A 70 1.70 4.96 -0.15
C PRO A 70 1.80 4.11 1.12
N ASN A 71 1.52 4.71 2.28
CA ASN A 71 1.45 3.95 3.52
C ASN A 71 0.24 3.01 3.49
N ILE A 72 0.46 1.74 3.84
CA ILE A 72 -0.56 0.70 3.67
C ILE A 72 -1.81 0.92 4.54
N ASP A 73 -1.68 1.44 5.76
CA ASP A 73 -2.83 1.72 6.63
C ASP A 73 -3.65 2.90 6.12
N SER A 74 -2.98 3.93 5.60
CA SER A 74 -3.66 5.04 4.92
C SER A 74 -4.43 4.55 3.69
N VAL A 75 -3.90 3.58 2.94
CA VAL A 75 -4.58 2.96 1.79
C VAL A 75 -5.81 2.18 2.26
N LYS A 76 -5.66 1.30 3.26
CA LYS A 76 -6.78 0.54 3.86
C LYS A 76 -7.91 1.47 4.34
N LYS A 77 -7.57 2.56 5.02
CA LYS A 77 -8.55 3.55 5.47
C LYS A 77 -9.19 4.34 4.33
N THR A 78 -8.44 4.63 3.27
CA THR A 78 -8.98 5.23 2.04
C THR A 78 -9.99 4.31 1.38
N ILE A 79 -9.67 3.03 1.27
CA ILE A 79 -10.57 1.98 0.77
C ILE A 79 -11.84 1.89 1.62
N ALA A 80 -11.70 1.79 2.95
CA ALA A 80 -12.85 1.73 3.86
C ALA A 80 -13.78 2.94 3.68
N THR A 81 -13.22 4.14 3.60
CA THR A 81 -13.98 5.38 3.35
C THR A 81 -14.73 5.35 2.01
N TYR A 82 -14.10 4.81 0.95
CA TYR A 82 -14.69 4.67 -0.38
C TYR A 82 -15.88 3.71 -0.41
N TYR A 83 -15.81 2.61 0.34
CA TYR A 83 -16.90 1.65 0.48
C TYR A 83 -17.93 2.01 1.56
N GLY A 84 -17.68 3.09 2.32
CA GLY A 84 -18.55 3.52 3.43
C GLY A 84 -18.46 2.60 4.65
N ASP A 85 -17.36 1.87 4.80
CA ASP A 85 -17.07 1.00 5.93
C ASP A 85 -16.57 1.85 7.11
N PRO A 86 -17.26 1.83 8.28
CA PRO A 86 -16.87 2.59 9.46
C PRO A 86 -15.66 1.99 10.21
N GLY A 87 -14.98 0.99 9.65
CA GLY A 87 -13.87 0.25 10.29
C GLY A 87 -14.29 -1.10 10.86
N THR A 88 -15.40 -1.65 10.37
CA THR A 88 -15.93 -2.99 10.74
C THR A 88 -15.53 -4.09 9.77
N GLY A 89 -14.97 -3.72 8.61
CA GLY A 89 -14.71 -4.63 7.50
C GLY A 89 -15.93 -4.87 6.61
N LEU A 90 -17.08 -4.25 6.91
CA LEU A 90 -18.32 -4.41 6.17
C LEU A 90 -18.65 -3.14 5.40
N ALA A 91 -18.93 -3.28 4.10
CA ALA A 91 -19.27 -2.13 3.27
C ALA A 91 -20.70 -1.62 3.56
N ASN A 92 -20.90 -0.30 3.38
CA ASN A 92 -22.25 0.25 3.40
C ASN A 92 -23.06 -0.30 2.23
N ARG A 93 -24.19 -0.94 2.50
CA ARG A 93 -25.04 -1.58 1.47
C ARG A 93 -26.01 -0.64 0.76
N THR A 94 -26.08 0.63 1.17
CA THR A 94 -27.12 1.58 0.74
C THR A 94 -26.56 2.82 0.05
N ASP A 95 -25.58 3.49 0.65
CA ASP A 95 -24.94 4.67 0.09
C ASP A 95 -23.47 4.76 0.52
N SER A 96 -22.60 4.90 -0.48
CA SER A 96 -21.16 5.10 -0.34
C SER A 96 -20.63 5.75 -1.61
N PRO A 97 -19.41 6.33 -1.58
CA PRO A 97 -18.72 6.73 -2.81
C PRO A 97 -18.72 5.63 -3.89
N TYR A 98 -18.41 4.37 -3.52
CA TYR A 98 -18.47 3.21 -4.41
C TYR A 98 -19.85 3.00 -5.04
N ILE A 99 -20.93 2.94 -4.23
CA ILE A 99 -22.29 2.72 -4.75
C ILE A 99 -22.71 3.85 -5.71
N ARG A 100 -22.38 5.10 -5.39
CA ARG A 100 -22.68 6.26 -6.24
C ARG A 100 -21.90 6.21 -7.55
N GLU A 101 -20.63 5.82 -7.50
CA GLU A 101 -19.80 5.61 -8.68
C GLU A 101 -20.34 4.48 -9.57
N MET A 102 -20.64 3.31 -8.99
CA MET A 102 -21.23 2.17 -9.69
C MET A 102 -22.55 2.54 -10.36
N ARG A 103 -23.44 3.26 -9.67
CA ARG A 103 -24.70 3.76 -10.23
C ARG A 103 -24.44 4.66 -11.45
N SER A 104 -23.45 5.54 -11.37
CA SER A 104 -23.07 6.47 -12.44
C SER A 104 -22.50 5.72 -13.66
N ILE A 105 -21.61 4.76 -13.43
CA ILE A 105 -21.02 3.92 -14.48
C ILE A 105 -22.11 3.11 -15.20
N VAL A 106 -22.94 2.40 -14.44
CA VAL A 106 -24.01 1.54 -14.96
C VAL A 106 -25.08 2.36 -15.69
N ALA A 107 -25.46 3.54 -15.17
CA ALA A 107 -26.42 4.41 -15.86
C ALA A 107 -25.89 4.89 -17.21
N ARG A 108 -24.61 5.30 -17.29
CA ARG A 108 -23.98 5.71 -18.56
C ARG A 108 -23.93 4.55 -19.56
N GLN A 109 -23.50 3.36 -19.13
CA GLN A 109 -23.44 2.19 -20.01
C GLN A 109 -24.85 1.77 -20.46
N GLY A 110 -25.80 1.71 -19.52
CA GLY A 110 -27.19 1.32 -19.77
C GLY A 110 -27.88 2.18 -20.84
N ALA A 111 -27.58 3.49 -20.88
CA ALA A 111 -28.11 4.40 -21.90
C ALA A 111 -27.63 4.08 -23.33
N SER A 112 -26.58 3.28 -23.48
CA SER A 112 -26.03 2.87 -24.78
C SER A 112 -26.45 1.47 -25.23
N LEU A 113 -26.95 0.62 -24.33
CA LEU A 113 -27.21 -0.80 -24.59
C LEU A 113 -28.11 -1.05 -25.80
N GLN A 114 -29.26 -0.36 -25.89
CA GLN A 114 -30.19 -0.57 -27.01
C GLN A 114 -29.53 -0.27 -28.37
N ARG A 115 -28.75 0.82 -28.45
CA ARG A 115 -28.05 1.17 -29.70
C ARG A 115 -26.96 0.17 -30.06
N ILE A 116 -26.28 -0.39 -29.06
CA ILE A 116 -25.26 -1.43 -29.23
C ILE A 116 -25.93 -2.70 -29.78
N HIS A 117 -27.02 -3.13 -29.15
CA HIS A 117 -27.82 -4.28 -29.57
C HIS A 117 -28.32 -4.15 -31.01
N ASP A 118 -29.03 -3.06 -31.30
CA ASP A 118 -29.66 -2.85 -32.61
C ASP A 118 -28.63 -2.70 -33.73
N ARG A 119 -27.41 -2.29 -33.41
CA ARG A 119 -26.31 -2.27 -34.37
C ARG A 119 -25.88 -3.69 -34.72
N ALA A 120 -25.56 -4.52 -33.73
CA ALA A 120 -25.13 -5.90 -33.97
C ALA A 120 -26.19 -6.71 -34.74
N VAL A 121 -27.46 -6.62 -34.32
CA VAL A 121 -28.56 -7.30 -35.01
C VAL A 121 -28.71 -6.85 -36.47
N ARG A 122 -28.53 -5.55 -36.77
CA ARG A 122 -28.57 -5.04 -38.16
C ARG A 122 -27.42 -5.56 -39.03
N HIS A 123 -26.29 -5.93 -38.42
CA HIS A 123 -25.17 -6.58 -39.11
C HIS A 123 -25.34 -8.10 -39.22
N GLY A 124 -26.44 -8.67 -38.71
CA GLY A 124 -26.69 -10.10 -38.70
C GLY A 124 -25.90 -10.86 -37.62
N GLU A 125 -25.36 -10.13 -36.63
CA GLU A 125 -24.57 -10.69 -35.54
C GLU A 125 -25.47 -11.15 -34.38
N ARG A 126 -24.92 -11.99 -33.49
CA ARG A 126 -25.58 -12.49 -32.29
C ARG A 126 -25.01 -11.78 -31.06
N PRO A 127 -25.62 -10.66 -30.62
CA PRO A 127 -25.02 -9.82 -29.60
C PRO A 127 -24.93 -10.53 -28.26
N ALA A 128 -23.75 -10.45 -27.65
CA ALA A 128 -23.44 -11.02 -26.35
C ALA A 128 -22.76 -10.01 -25.43
N ILE A 129 -22.90 -10.25 -24.12
CA ILE A 129 -22.18 -9.56 -23.06
C ILE A 129 -21.44 -10.61 -22.23
N VAL A 130 -20.15 -10.38 -21.98
CA VAL A 130 -19.33 -11.18 -21.08
C VAL A 130 -19.13 -10.40 -19.78
N LEU A 131 -19.36 -11.06 -18.65
CA LEU A 131 -19.15 -10.49 -17.32
C LEU A 131 -18.26 -11.38 -16.48
N ASP A 132 -17.33 -10.76 -15.76
CA ASP A 132 -16.68 -11.41 -14.62
C ASP A 132 -17.64 -11.63 -13.43
N ALA A 133 -17.23 -12.47 -12.48
CA ALA A 133 -17.94 -12.74 -11.23
C ALA A 133 -17.55 -11.78 -10.09
N ASP A 134 -16.30 -11.83 -9.65
CA ASP A 134 -15.86 -11.22 -8.38
C ASP A 134 -15.75 -9.70 -8.53
N ASP A 135 -16.39 -8.96 -7.63
CA ASP A 135 -16.60 -7.50 -7.67
C ASP A 135 -17.25 -6.92 -8.94
N THR A 136 -17.58 -7.77 -9.92
CA THR A 136 -18.28 -7.42 -11.15
C THR A 136 -19.77 -7.75 -11.07
N THR A 137 -20.12 -8.93 -10.58
CA THR A 137 -21.52 -9.34 -10.35
C THR A 137 -21.78 -9.78 -8.91
N LEU A 138 -20.79 -10.38 -8.25
CA LEU A 138 -20.80 -10.75 -6.84
C LEU A 138 -19.80 -9.88 -6.07
N TRP A 139 -20.28 -9.15 -5.06
CA TRP A 139 -19.49 -8.18 -4.32
C TRP A 139 -18.70 -8.84 -3.18
N THR A 140 -17.37 -8.81 -3.26
CA THR A 140 -16.48 -9.58 -2.37
C THR A 140 -15.88 -8.77 -1.22
N TYR A 141 -16.10 -7.45 -1.16
CA TYR A 141 -15.51 -6.57 -0.12
C TYR A 141 -15.56 -7.13 1.30
N ASP A 142 -16.72 -7.62 1.75
CA ASP A 142 -16.86 -8.12 3.13
C ASP A 142 -15.98 -9.36 3.38
N MET A 143 -15.78 -10.22 2.38
CA MET A 143 -14.84 -11.34 2.45
C MET A 143 -13.40 -10.81 2.49
N GLU A 144 -13.06 -9.92 1.56
CA GLU A 144 -11.72 -9.35 1.42
C GLU A 144 -11.27 -8.62 2.71
N VAL A 145 -12.17 -7.89 3.37
CA VAL A 145 -11.80 -7.01 4.49
C VAL A 145 -12.17 -7.60 5.86
N ALA A 146 -13.39 -8.11 6.06
CA ALA A 146 -13.82 -8.59 7.37
C ALA A 146 -13.28 -9.99 7.70
N ASP A 147 -13.17 -10.88 6.71
CA ASP A 147 -12.74 -12.27 6.94
C ASP A 147 -11.26 -12.50 6.61
N MET A 148 -10.79 -11.92 5.49
CA MET A 148 -9.42 -12.11 5.02
C MET A 148 -8.47 -10.95 5.41
N HIS A 149 -8.98 -9.80 5.83
CA HIS A 149 -8.18 -8.63 6.24
C HIS A 149 -7.15 -8.16 5.18
N PHE A 150 -7.55 -8.19 3.91
CA PHE A 150 -6.73 -8.00 2.71
C PHE A 150 -5.65 -9.07 2.51
N VAL A 151 -5.71 -10.21 3.18
CA VAL A 151 -4.73 -11.30 3.05
C VAL A 151 -5.44 -12.50 2.43
N PHE A 152 -5.24 -12.69 1.12
CA PHE A 152 -5.95 -13.73 0.37
C PHE A 152 -5.71 -15.12 0.97
N ASP A 153 -6.81 -15.77 1.37
CA ASP A 153 -6.85 -17.16 1.83
C ASP A 153 -7.78 -17.96 0.91
N PRO A 154 -7.26 -18.88 0.08
CA PRO A 154 -8.07 -19.65 -0.85
C PRO A 154 -9.07 -20.59 -0.16
N ALA A 155 -8.81 -21.05 1.07
CA ALA A 155 -9.75 -21.89 1.81
C ALA A 155 -10.94 -21.07 2.31
N ARG A 156 -10.69 -19.87 2.84
CA ARG A 156 -11.77 -18.94 3.22
C ARG A 156 -12.56 -18.45 2.03
N GLN A 157 -11.89 -18.14 0.93
CA GLN A 157 -12.59 -17.81 -0.31
C GLN A 157 -13.50 -18.95 -0.75
N ASP A 158 -13.02 -20.20 -0.73
CA ASP A 158 -13.85 -21.35 -1.09
C ASP A 158 -15.07 -21.49 -0.17
N GLU A 159 -14.92 -21.35 1.15
CA GLU A 159 -16.06 -21.34 2.08
C GLU A 159 -17.12 -20.29 1.70
N TRP A 160 -16.72 -19.06 1.37
CA TRP A 160 -17.65 -18.01 0.95
C TRP A 160 -18.36 -18.33 -0.37
N VAL A 161 -17.64 -18.96 -1.30
CA VAL A 161 -18.20 -19.37 -2.59
C VAL A 161 -19.21 -20.50 -2.41
N GLN A 162 -18.83 -21.57 -1.72
CA GLN A 162 -19.67 -22.76 -1.54
C GLN A 162 -20.92 -22.46 -0.69
N ASP A 163 -20.81 -21.55 0.28
CA ASP A 163 -21.94 -21.11 1.11
C ASP A 163 -22.78 -19.99 0.45
N GLU A 164 -22.44 -19.58 -0.77
CA GLU A 164 -23.14 -18.55 -1.54
C GLU A 164 -23.32 -17.23 -0.76
N ARG A 165 -22.25 -16.77 -0.09
CA ARG A 165 -22.31 -15.66 0.87
C ARG A 165 -22.29 -14.27 0.21
N PHE A 166 -21.94 -14.17 -1.06
CA PHE A 166 -21.73 -12.89 -1.71
C PHE A 166 -23.04 -12.17 -2.01
N ALA A 167 -23.05 -10.86 -1.76
CA ALA A 167 -24.14 -9.98 -2.20
C ALA A 167 -23.97 -9.65 -3.69
N ALA A 168 -25.02 -9.15 -4.34
CA ALA A 168 -24.90 -8.58 -5.67
C ALA A 168 -24.05 -7.30 -5.67
N THR A 169 -23.21 -7.14 -6.70
CA THR A 169 -22.53 -5.88 -6.98
C THR A 169 -23.57 -4.77 -7.22
N PRO A 170 -23.45 -3.60 -6.55
CA PRO A 170 -24.44 -2.53 -6.66
C PRO A 170 -24.75 -2.14 -8.10
N SER A 171 -26.04 -2.00 -8.41
CA SER A 171 -26.59 -1.64 -9.73
C SER A 171 -26.48 -2.70 -10.84
N MET A 172 -25.78 -3.82 -10.63
CA MET A 172 -25.48 -4.77 -11.71
C MET A 172 -26.62 -5.75 -12.04
N VAL A 173 -27.41 -6.18 -11.06
CA VAL A 173 -28.56 -7.09 -11.29
C VAL A 173 -29.54 -6.52 -12.32
N GLY A 174 -29.98 -5.28 -12.10
CA GLY A 174 -30.92 -4.61 -13.01
C GLY A 174 -30.33 -4.36 -14.40
N PHE A 175 -29.03 -4.08 -14.48
CA PHE A 175 -28.33 -3.88 -15.75
C PHE A 175 -28.26 -5.17 -16.57
N VAL A 176 -27.82 -6.27 -15.96
CA VAL A 176 -27.67 -7.57 -16.64
C VAL A 176 -29.03 -8.13 -17.06
N ASN A 177 -30.02 -8.11 -16.17
CA ASN A 177 -31.36 -8.61 -16.50
C ASN A 177 -32.02 -7.77 -17.59
N ARG A 178 -31.81 -6.44 -17.62
CA ARG A 178 -32.27 -5.58 -18.72
C ARG A 178 -31.58 -5.93 -20.04
N ALA A 179 -30.27 -6.16 -20.04
CA ALA A 179 -29.55 -6.56 -21.25
C ALA A 179 -30.07 -7.90 -21.79
N ALA A 180 -30.26 -8.90 -20.92
CA ALA A 180 -30.86 -10.16 -21.31
C ALA A 180 -32.27 -9.98 -21.90
N ALA A 181 -33.12 -9.15 -21.27
CA ALA A 181 -34.46 -8.82 -21.78
C ALA A 181 -34.46 -8.07 -23.12
N MET A 182 -33.37 -7.37 -23.46
CA MET A 182 -33.19 -6.71 -24.77
C MET A 182 -32.80 -7.69 -25.88
N GLY A 183 -32.36 -8.91 -25.54
CA GLY A 183 -31.94 -9.93 -26.51
C GLY A 183 -30.44 -10.23 -26.52
N PHE A 184 -29.65 -9.63 -25.63
CA PHE A 184 -28.25 -10.02 -25.46
C PHE A 184 -28.13 -11.43 -24.89
N THR A 185 -27.21 -12.23 -25.42
CA THR A 185 -26.77 -13.46 -24.76
C THR A 185 -25.76 -13.13 -23.66
N VAL A 186 -26.02 -13.57 -22.44
CA VAL A 186 -25.14 -13.28 -21.29
C VAL A 186 -24.24 -14.48 -21.03
N PHE A 187 -22.94 -14.21 -20.91
CA PHE A 187 -21.90 -15.16 -20.51
C PHE A 187 -21.23 -14.70 -19.21
N GLY A 188 -20.97 -15.66 -18.32
CA GLY A 188 -20.06 -15.47 -17.19
C GLY A 188 -18.66 -15.99 -17.53
N LEU A 189 -17.63 -15.28 -17.10
CA LEU A 189 -16.23 -15.66 -17.31
C LEU A 189 -15.37 -15.24 -16.11
N THR A 190 -15.07 -16.19 -15.23
CA THR A 190 -14.39 -15.93 -13.96
C THR A 190 -13.11 -16.72 -13.78
N GLY A 191 -12.17 -16.17 -13.01
CA GLY A 191 -10.96 -16.87 -12.58
C GLY A 191 -11.20 -17.93 -11.51
N ARG A 192 -12.41 -18.01 -10.92
CA ARG A 192 -12.79 -19.07 -9.97
C ARG A 192 -12.59 -20.46 -10.57
N ASN A 193 -12.30 -21.42 -9.71
CA ASN A 193 -12.07 -22.80 -10.12
C ASN A 193 -13.38 -23.47 -10.55
N ASP A 194 -13.28 -24.52 -11.36
CA ASP A 194 -14.44 -25.22 -11.91
C ASP A 194 -15.31 -25.94 -10.87
N ASP A 195 -14.72 -26.37 -9.75
CA ASP A 195 -15.43 -26.89 -8.57
C ASP A 195 -16.23 -25.82 -7.81
N GLN A 196 -16.05 -24.55 -8.15
CA GLN A 196 -16.82 -23.42 -7.62
C GLN A 196 -17.97 -22.97 -8.55
N LYS A 197 -18.10 -23.56 -9.74
CA LYS A 197 -19.06 -23.09 -10.77
C LYS A 197 -20.51 -23.12 -10.31
N THR A 198 -20.98 -24.28 -9.85
CA THR A 198 -22.39 -24.46 -9.48
C THR A 198 -22.78 -23.51 -8.35
N ALA A 199 -21.98 -23.45 -7.28
CA ALA A 199 -22.23 -22.52 -6.17
C ALA A 199 -22.21 -21.05 -6.63
N THR A 200 -21.29 -20.68 -7.54
CA THR A 200 -21.25 -19.31 -8.10
C THR A 200 -22.54 -18.97 -8.87
N VAL A 201 -23.02 -19.87 -9.73
CA VAL A 201 -24.26 -19.67 -10.50
C VAL A 201 -25.48 -19.64 -9.57
N GLN A 202 -25.50 -20.49 -8.54
CA GLN A 202 -26.55 -20.48 -7.53
C GLN A 202 -26.57 -19.18 -6.72
N ASN A 203 -25.40 -18.67 -6.30
CA ASN A 203 -25.29 -17.39 -5.62
C ASN A 203 -25.80 -16.25 -6.52
N LEU A 204 -25.45 -16.23 -7.82
CA LEU A 204 -25.94 -15.25 -8.78
C LEU A 204 -27.48 -15.29 -8.88
N SER A 205 -28.05 -16.49 -8.96
CA SER A 205 -29.51 -16.66 -8.96
C SER A 205 -30.15 -16.16 -7.66
N LYS A 206 -29.58 -16.53 -6.51
CA LYS A 206 -30.00 -16.12 -5.16
C LYS A 206 -30.05 -14.60 -5.00
N VAL A 207 -29.12 -13.87 -5.59
CA VAL A 207 -29.08 -12.39 -5.53
C VAL A 207 -29.83 -11.69 -6.66
N GLY A 208 -30.54 -12.45 -7.51
CA GLY A 208 -31.54 -11.92 -8.44
C GLY A 208 -31.12 -11.87 -9.92
N TYR A 209 -29.96 -12.41 -10.30
CA TYR A 209 -29.62 -12.55 -11.72
C TYR A 209 -30.41 -13.69 -12.36
N THR A 210 -31.01 -13.44 -13.53
CA THR A 210 -31.84 -14.44 -14.23
C THR A 210 -31.22 -14.93 -15.55
N ALA A 211 -30.10 -14.34 -15.96
CA ALA A 211 -29.52 -14.57 -17.29
C ALA A 211 -28.37 -15.61 -17.31
N PHE A 212 -27.76 -15.89 -16.16
CA PHE A 212 -26.64 -16.83 -16.06
C PHE A 212 -27.14 -18.27 -15.99
N THR A 213 -26.51 -19.13 -16.78
CA THR A 213 -26.74 -20.58 -16.80
C THR A 213 -25.39 -21.29 -16.82
N GLU A 214 -25.29 -22.50 -16.26
CA GLU A 214 -24.02 -23.22 -16.15
C GLU A 214 -23.35 -23.49 -17.51
N ASP A 215 -24.14 -23.70 -18.58
CA ASP A 215 -23.64 -23.90 -19.96
C ASP A 215 -23.00 -22.65 -20.58
N ARG A 216 -23.28 -21.46 -20.02
CA ARG A 216 -22.72 -20.17 -20.44
C ARG A 216 -21.90 -19.49 -19.35
N PHE A 217 -21.45 -20.26 -18.35
CA PHE A 217 -20.63 -19.78 -17.26
C PHE A 217 -19.28 -20.50 -17.25
N PHE A 218 -18.24 -19.79 -17.67
CA PHE A 218 -16.88 -20.30 -17.79
C PHE A 218 -16.07 -20.03 -16.52
N THR A 219 -15.45 -21.09 -16.00
CA THR A 219 -14.53 -21.11 -14.85
C THR A 219 -13.19 -21.69 -15.26
N LYS A 220 -12.15 -21.43 -14.47
CA LYS A 220 -10.81 -21.99 -14.71
C LYS A 220 -10.76 -23.46 -14.30
N TRP A 221 -10.16 -24.30 -15.14
CA TRP A 221 -10.04 -25.73 -14.85
C TRP A 221 -9.06 -25.97 -13.69
N THR A 222 -9.29 -27.02 -12.89
CA THR A 222 -8.41 -27.38 -11.77
C THR A 222 -7.28 -28.32 -12.18
N GLY A 223 -7.37 -28.94 -13.36
CA GLY A 223 -6.48 -30.02 -13.82
C GLY A 223 -6.75 -31.36 -13.13
N LYS A 224 -7.79 -31.47 -12.29
CA LYS A 224 -8.11 -32.66 -11.51
C LYS A 224 -9.39 -33.33 -12.04
N GLY A 225 -9.38 -34.66 -12.12
CA GLY A 225 -10.54 -35.43 -12.55
C GLY A 225 -11.04 -35.00 -13.93
N ALA A 226 -12.34 -34.71 -14.04
CA ALA A 226 -12.96 -34.23 -15.28
C ALA A 226 -12.68 -32.75 -15.60
N SER A 227 -12.16 -31.98 -14.63
CA SER A 227 -11.85 -30.56 -14.80
C SER A 227 -10.49 -30.39 -15.45
N GLN A 228 -10.45 -30.62 -16.77
CA GLN A 228 -9.25 -30.52 -17.59
C GLN A 228 -9.25 -29.24 -18.42
N GLN A 229 -8.06 -28.82 -18.89
CA GLN A 229 -7.93 -27.68 -19.78
C GLN A 229 -8.81 -27.90 -21.03
N PRO A 230 -9.71 -26.96 -21.37
CA PRO A 230 -10.54 -27.11 -22.54
C PRO A 230 -9.70 -26.96 -23.82
N SER A 231 -10.10 -27.66 -24.88
CA SER A 231 -9.35 -27.71 -26.15
C SER A 231 -9.26 -26.37 -26.89
N TYR A 232 -10.13 -25.40 -26.57
CA TYR A 232 -10.10 -24.05 -27.15
C TYR A 232 -9.10 -23.12 -26.44
N VAL A 233 -8.49 -23.56 -25.33
CA VAL A 233 -7.45 -22.82 -24.62
C VAL A 233 -6.10 -23.49 -24.85
N THR A 234 -5.14 -22.73 -25.36
CA THR A 234 -3.73 -23.12 -25.46
C THR A 234 -2.87 -22.05 -24.81
N CYS A 235 -2.29 -22.36 -23.66
CA CYS A 235 -1.41 -21.46 -22.91
C CYS A 235 -0.04 -21.32 -23.59
N ALA A 236 0.62 -20.17 -23.45
CA ALA A 236 1.99 -19.99 -23.96
C ALA A 236 3.03 -20.76 -23.13
N ALA A 237 2.73 -21.01 -21.85
CA ALA A 237 3.55 -21.78 -20.91
C ALA A 237 2.79 -23.01 -20.39
N ALA A 238 3.39 -23.72 -19.43
CA ALA A 238 2.78 -24.91 -18.80
C ALA A 238 1.44 -24.62 -18.08
N SER A 239 1.19 -23.36 -17.73
CA SER A 239 -0.06 -22.89 -17.13
C SER A 239 -0.48 -21.55 -17.72
N CYS A 240 -1.77 -21.34 -17.92
CA CYS A 240 -2.30 -20.06 -18.37
C CYS A 240 -2.28 -19.02 -17.23
N THR A 241 -1.82 -17.82 -17.58
CA THR A 241 -2.16 -16.60 -16.85
C THR A 241 -3.68 -16.36 -16.88
N THR A 242 -4.18 -15.51 -15.98
CA THR A 242 -5.60 -15.12 -15.97
C THR A 242 -5.99 -14.44 -17.28
N VAL A 243 -5.12 -13.58 -17.81
CA VAL A 243 -5.32 -12.90 -19.11
C VAL A 243 -5.47 -13.91 -20.24
N GLU A 244 -4.54 -14.87 -20.36
CA GLU A 244 -4.59 -15.89 -21.42
C GLU A 244 -5.88 -16.71 -21.36
N TYR A 245 -6.24 -17.21 -20.18
CA TYR A 245 -7.45 -17.98 -20.00
C TYR A 245 -8.70 -17.18 -20.42
N LYS A 246 -8.85 -15.95 -19.92
CA LYS A 246 -10.03 -15.13 -20.19
C LYS A 246 -10.08 -14.69 -21.66
N ALA A 247 -8.96 -14.27 -22.24
CA ALA A 247 -8.89 -13.86 -23.64
C ALA A 247 -9.20 -15.02 -24.61
N LEU A 248 -8.62 -16.21 -24.37
CA LEU A 248 -8.87 -17.39 -25.21
C LEU A 248 -10.31 -17.93 -25.05
N THR A 249 -10.93 -17.73 -23.89
CA THR A 249 -12.35 -18.07 -23.71
C THR A 249 -13.26 -17.07 -24.44
N ARG A 250 -12.95 -15.78 -24.43
CA ARG A 250 -13.66 -14.81 -25.29
C ARG A 250 -13.50 -15.13 -26.77
N LYS A 251 -12.29 -15.49 -27.20
CA LYS A 251 -12.03 -15.97 -28.56
C LYS A 251 -12.92 -17.16 -28.93
N HIS A 252 -13.07 -18.13 -28.03
CA HIS A 252 -13.97 -19.27 -28.22
C HIS A 252 -15.43 -18.84 -28.42
N ILE A 253 -15.92 -17.91 -27.59
CA ILE A 253 -17.28 -17.35 -27.70
C ILE A 253 -17.50 -16.67 -29.07
N GLU A 254 -16.53 -15.87 -29.51
CA GLU A 254 -16.56 -15.18 -30.81
C GLU A 254 -16.51 -16.14 -32.00
N GLN A 255 -15.48 -16.99 -32.03
CA GLN A 255 -15.09 -17.71 -33.23
C GLN A 255 -15.74 -19.08 -33.35
N ASP A 256 -15.90 -19.79 -32.23
CA ASP A 256 -16.40 -21.17 -32.24
C ASP A 256 -17.91 -21.22 -31.96
N LEU A 257 -18.40 -20.35 -31.07
CA LEU A 257 -19.83 -20.28 -30.71
C LEU A 257 -20.62 -19.26 -31.57
N GLY A 258 -19.92 -18.39 -32.29
CA GLY A 258 -20.48 -17.45 -33.26
C GLY A 258 -21.31 -16.33 -32.64
N TYR A 259 -20.89 -15.81 -31.48
CA TYR A 259 -21.47 -14.61 -30.87
C TYR A 259 -20.59 -13.40 -31.14
N ASP A 260 -21.18 -12.21 -31.11
CA ASP A 260 -20.45 -10.93 -31.10
C ASP A 260 -20.46 -10.38 -29.67
N ILE A 261 -19.32 -10.36 -29.00
CA ILE A 261 -19.13 -9.81 -27.66
C ILE A 261 -19.10 -8.28 -27.79
N THR A 262 -20.29 -7.71 -27.87
CA THR A 262 -20.50 -6.27 -27.94
C THR A 262 -20.01 -5.49 -26.72
N LEU A 263 -19.90 -6.15 -25.56
CA LEU A 263 -19.48 -5.57 -24.30
C LEU A 263 -18.87 -6.62 -23.36
N ASN A 264 -17.67 -6.36 -22.90
CA ASN A 264 -16.96 -7.14 -21.88
C ASN A 264 -16.81 -6.30 -20.60
N ILE A 265 -17.21 -6.84 -19.44
CA ILE A 265 -17.27 -6.10 -18.18
C ILE A 265 -16.49 -6.85 -17.11
N GLY A 266 -15.62 -6.12 -16.41
CA GLY A 266 -14.80 -6.69 -15.34
C GLY A 266 -14.23 -5.60 -14.43
N ASP A 267 -13.86 -5.99 -13.23
CA ASP A 267 -13.25 -5.15 -12.20
C ASP A 267 -11.72 -5.23 -12.23
N GLN A 268 -11.13 -6.14 -13.02
CA GLN A 268 -9.70 -6.29 -13.20
C GLN A 268 -9.29 -6.01 -14.65
N TRP A 269 -8.05 -5.58 -14.87
CA TRP A 269 -7.52 -5.43 -16.23
C TRP A 269 -7.40 -6.77 -16.94
N SER A 270 -7.12 -7.85 -16.19
CA SER A 270 -7.08 -9.22 -16.71
C SER A 270 -8.40 -9.71 -17.28
N ASP A 271 -9.53 -9.09 -16.91
CA ASP A 271 -10.84 -9.40 -17.48
C ASP A 271 -10.99 -8.81 -18.87
N LEU A 272 -10.27 -7.74 -19.17
CA LEU A 272 -10.51 -6.87 -20.33
C LEU A 272 -9.44 -7.00 -21.42
N GLN A 273 -8.21 -7.38 -21.06
CA GLN A 273 -7.06 -7.52 -21.96
C GLN A 273 -7.15 -8.73 -22.88
N GLY A 274 -6.41 -8.71 -23.99
CA GLY A 274 -6.30 -9.81 -24.93
C GLY A 274 -7.39 -9.86 -26.01
N GLY A 275 -8.20 -8.81 -26.11
CA GLY A 275 -9.17 -8.62 -27.20
C GLY A 275 -10.44 -9.49 -27.14
N TYR A 276 -11.03 -9.72 -28.32
CA TYR A 276 -12.28 -10.50 -28.53
C TYR A 276 -13.50 -9.89 -27.84
N ALA A 277 -13.60 -8.57 -27.88
CA ALA A 277 -14.79 -7.82 -27.53
C ALA A 277 -14.76 -6.46 -28.23
N ASP A 278 -15.93 -5.98 -28.61
CA ASP A 278 -16.14 -4.72 -29.30
C ASP A 278 -15.88 -3.52 -28.36
N ARG A 279 -16.19 -3.70 -27.07
CA ARG A 279 -16.06 -2.70 -26.01
C ARG A 279 -15.70 -3.35 -24.68
N SER A 280 -14.94 -2.62 -23.87
CA SER A 280 -14.61 -3.01 -22.50
C SER A 280 -15.13 -1.97 -21.50
N LEU A 281 -15.68 -2.43 -20.38
CA LEU A 281 -16.10 -1.61 -19.25
C LEU A 281 -15.37 -2.06 -17.99
N LYS A 282 -14.45 -1.20 -17.50
CA LYS A 282 -13.75 -1.40 -16.24
C LYS A 282 -14.60 -0.90 -15.07
N LEU A 283 -14.81 -1.76 -14.08
CA LEU A 283 -15.40 -1.42 -12.79
C LEU A 283 -14.30 -1.13 -11.76
N PRO A 284 -14.52 -0.24 -10.78
CA PRO A 284 -13.52 0.10 -9.78
C PRO A 284 -13.28 -1.06 -8.79
N ASN A 285 -12.00 -1.38 -8.55
CA ASN A 285 -11.58 -2.29 -7.49
C ASN A 285 -10.18 -1.94 -6.93
N PRO A 286 -10.09 -1.32 -5.74
CA PRO A 286 -8.83 -1.09 -5.03
C PRO A 286 -8.47 -2.18 -3.99
N THR A 287 -9.31 -3.20 -3.76
CA THR A 287 -9.17 -4.19 -2.68
C THR A 287 -8.26 -5.38 -3.00
N TYR A 288 -8.07 -5.73 -4.28
CA TYR A 288 -7.08 -6.72 -4.71
C TYR A 288 -6.64 -6.49 -6.15
N TYR A 289 -5.49 -7.03 -6.55
CA TYR A 289 -4.98 -6.92 -7.92
C TYR A 289 -4.55 -8.27 -8.49
N LEU A 290 -5.10 -8.61 -9.66
CA LEU A 290 -4.63 -9.76 -10.44
C LEU A 290 -3.56 -9.34 -11.46
N PRO A 291 -2.42 -10.04 -11.55
CA PRO A 291 -1.41 -9.77 -12.58
C PRO A 291 -2.01 -9.76 -13.98
N SER A 292 -1.87 -8.61 -14.64
CA SER A 292 -2.56 -8.26 -15.88
C SER A 292 -1.54 -7.85 -16.96
N ALA A 293 -0.53 -8.71 -17.18
CA ALA A 293 0.48 -8.45 -18.20
C ALA A 293 -0.10 -8.65 -19.61
N ASP A 294 0.29 -7.79 -20.55
CA ASP A 294 -0.10 -7.94 -21.96
C ASP A 294 0.33 -9.32 -22.50
N LEU A 295 -0.51 -9.89 -23.37
CA LEU A 295 -0.18 -11.14 -24.04
C LEU A 295 1.05 -10.97 -24.95
N PRO A 296 1.85 -12.03 -25.18
CA PRO A 296 3.03 -11.95 -26.04
C PRO A 296 2.70 -11.36 -27.43
N GLY A 297 3.39 -10.27 -27.78
CA GLY A 297 3.23 -9.58 -29.07
C GLY A 297 1.99 -8.67 -29.16
N VAL A 298 1.21 -8.54 -28.09
CA VAL A 298 0.08 -7.62 -27.98
C VAL A 298 0.51 -6.41 -27.14
N SER A 299 0.03 -5.22 -27.49
CA SER A 299 0.25 -4.01 -26.70
C SER A 299 -1.07 -3.28 -26.48
N GLU A 300 -1.50 -3.18 -25.23
CA GLU A 300 -2.80 -2.60 -24.85
C GLU A 300 -2.63 -1.44 -23.86
N PRO A 301 -1.92 -0.35 -24.23
CA PRO A 301 -1.59 0.73 -23.28
C PRO A 301 -2.81 1.45 -22.69
N ARG A 302 -3.99 1.29 -23.31
CA ARG A 302 -5.27 1.85 -22.82
C ARG A 302 -5.97 0.96 -21.80
N LEU A 303 -5.54 -0.29 -21.61
CA LEU A 303 -6.05 -1.25 -20.63
C LEU A 303 -4.99 -1.46 -19.53
N SER A 304 -4.55 -0.36 -18.93
CA SER A 304 -3.49 -0.36 -17.93
C SER A 304 -3.96 0.29 -16.62
N PRO A 305 -3.49 -0.20 -15.46
CA PRO A 305 -3.72 0.44 -14.18
C PRO A 305 -3.25 1.89 -14.17
N ARG A 306 -3.99 2.75 -13.47
CA ARG A 306 -3.50 4.08 -13.12
C ARG A 306 -2.21 3.96 -12.29
N THR A 307 -1.28 4.88 -12.48
CA THR A 307 0.01 4.89 -11.79
C THR A 307 0.27 6.14 -10.95
N GLN A 308 -0.63 7.11 -10.96
CA GLN A 308 -0.52 8.37 -10.22
C GLN A 308 -1.70 8.53 -9.28
N PHE A 309 -1.44 8.75 -8.00
CA PHE A 309 -2.46 8.76 -6.96
C PHE A 309 -2.34 9.99 -6.07
N THR A 310 -3.49 10.53 -5.66
CA THR A 310 -3.57 11.57 -4.61
C THR A 310 -4.33 10.99 -3.43
N MET A 311 -3.66 10.90 -2.28
CA MET A 311 -4.19 10.24 -1.08
C MET A 311 -3.74 10.98 0.18
N ALA A 312 -4.69 11.35 1.03
CA ALA A 312 -4.45 11.89 2.35
C ALA A 312 -4.08 10.78 3.33
N ALA A 313 -3.14 11.05 4.23
CA ALA A 313 -2.68 10.07 5.21
C ALA A 313 -3.78 9.61 6.20
N ASP A 314 -4.79 10.44 6.42
CA ASP A 314 -5.92 10.14 7.31
C ASP A 314 -7.01 9.28 6.65
N GLY A 315 -6.85 8.89 5.39
CA GLY A 315 -7.80 8.08 4.63
C GLY A 315 -9.00 8.83 4.04
N SER A 316 -9.12 10.14 4.30
CA SER A 316 -10.28 10.94 3.88
C SER A 316 -10.47 11.03 2.35
N SER A 317 -9.42 10.72 1.58
CA SER A 317 -9.47 10.74 0.11
C SER A 317 -10.48 9.76 -0.48
N GLY A 318 -10.85 8.69 0.21
CA GLY A 318 -11.88 7.75 -0.27
C GLY A 318 -13.26 8.39 -0.43
N ALA A 319 -13.51 9.54 0.21
CA ALA A 319 -14.77 10.25 0.08
C ALA A 319 -14.92 10.97 -1.28
N THR A 320 -13.82 11.22 -1.99
CA THR A 320 -13.79 12.06 -3.20
C THR A 320 -13.10 11.41 -4.39
N GLN A 321 -12.15 10.51 -4.18
CA GLN A 321 -11.50 9.76 -5.26
C GLN A 321 -12.44 8.69 -5.82
N SER A 322 -12.38 8.49 -7.15
CA SER A 322 -12.92 7.27 -7.78
C SER A 322 -12.14 6.05 -7.30
N GLY A 323 -12.71 4.85 -7.40
CA GLY A 323 -12.00 3.62 -7.02
C GLY A 323 -10.67 3.41 -7.77
N GLU A 324 -10.62 3.73 -9.07
CA GLU A 324 -9.37 3.72 -9.85
C GLU A 324 -8.36 4.81 -9.43
N GLY A 325 -8.80 5.79 -8.64
CA GLY A 325 -7.97 6.85 -8.06
C GLY A 325 -7.38 6.50 -6.70
N ILE A 326 -7.68 5.32 -6.18
CA ILE A 326 -7.15 4.79 -4.92
C ILE A 326 -6.06 3.77 -5.27
N PRO A 327 -4.86 3.84 -4.65
CA PRO A 327 -3.84 2.81 -4.84
C PRO A 327 -4.39 1.43 -4.52
N ASN A 328 -4.20 0.47 -5.42
CA ASN A 328 -4.59 -0.90 -5.15
C ASN A 328 -3.70 -1.52 -4.06
N ILE A 329 -4.31 -2.16 -3.07
CA ILE A 329 -3.60 -2.63 -1.87
C ILE A 329 -2.50 -3.65 -2.18
N ASP A 330 -2.68 -4.55 -3.16
CA ASP A 330 -1.68 -5.57 -3.48
C ASP A 330 -0.49 -4.98 -4.24
N SER A 331 -0.76 -3.98 -5.10
CA SER A 331 0.30 -3.19 -5.73
C SER A 331 1.12 -2.43 -4.69
N VAL A 332 0.49 -1.91 -3.63
CA VAL A 332 1.17 -1.26 -2.50
C VAL A 332 2.05 -2.26 -1.75
N LYS A 333 1.51 -3.42 -1.36
CA LYS A 333 2.30 -4.49 -0.71
C LYS A 333 3.51 -4.91 -1.54
N LYS A 334 3.33 -5.08 -2.86
CA LYS A 334 4.43 -5.46 -3.76
C LYS A 334 5.49 -4.36 -3.90
N THR A 335 5.05 -3.10 -3.89
CA THR A 335 5.94 -1.93 -3.90
C THR A 335 6.77 -1.87 -2.61
N ILE A 336 6.14 -2.08 -1.46
CA ILE A 336 6.79 -2.16 -0.15
C ILE A 336 7.80 -3.31 -0.13
N ALA A 337 7.41 -4.52 -0.55
CA ALA A 337 8.31 -5.67 -0.59
C ALA A 337 9.56 -5.38 -1.45
N THR A 338 9.38 -4.78 -2.63
CA THR A 338 10.48 -4.38 -3.51
C THR A 338 11.41 -3.37 -2.84
N TYR A 339 10.85 -2.39 -2.11
CA TYR A 339 11.62 -1.37 -1.40
C TYR A 339 12.50 -1.94 -0.27
N TYR A 340 12.00 -2.94 0.45
CA TYR A 340 12.75 -3.66 1.49
C TYR A 340 13.63 -4.81 0.94
N GLY A 341 13.55 -5.10 -0.37
CA GLY A 341 14.29 -6.20 -1.01
C GLY A 341 13.75 -7.59 -0.66
N ASP A 342 12.49 -7.67 -0.23
CA ASP A 342 11.78 -8.90 0.08
C ASP A 342 11.32 -9.59 -1.22
N PRO A 343 11.79 -10.82 -1.50
CA PRO A 343 11.41 -11.57 -2.71
C PRO A 343 9.97 -12.11 -2.67
N GLY A 344 9.21 -11.86 -1.60
CA GLY A 344 7.88 -12.41 -1.34
C GLY A 344 7.86 -13.45 -0.23
N THR A 345 8.90 -13.50 0.62
CA THR A 345 8.95 -14.38 1.79
C THR A 345 8.44 -13.70 3.06
N GLY A 346 8.15 -12.39 3.00
CA GLY A 346 7.82 -11.59 4.17
C GLY A 346 9.05 -11.13 4.97
N LEU A 347 10.26 -11.41 4.47
CA LEU A 347 11.51 -11.13 5.16
C LEU A 347 12.32 -10.12 4.36
N ALA A 348 12.77 -9.06 5.02
CA ALA A 348 13.55 -8.03 4.33
C ALA A 348 14.97 -8.49 4.00
N ASN A 349 15.54 -7.96 2.91
CA ASN A 349 16.95 -8.15 2.63
C ASN A 349 17.79 -7.43 3.70
N ARG A 350 18.67 -8.15 4.38
CA ARG A 350 19.47 -7.62 5.50
C ARG A 350 20.77 -6.92 5.08
N THR A 351 21.12 -6.96 3.79
CA THR A 351 22.41 -6.51 3.27
C THR A 351 22.28 -5.34 2.30
N ASP A 352 21.44 -5.48 1.28
CA ASP A 352 21.23 -4.44 0.28
C ASP A 352 19.78 -4.41 -0.23
N SER A 353 19.16 -3.25 -0.08
CA SER A 353 17.83 -2.93 -0.58
C SER A 353 17.72 -1.42 -0.79
N PRO A 354 16.73 -0.94 -1.56
CA PRO A 354 16.39 0.48 -1.60
C PRO A 354 16.29 1.12 -0.21
N TYR A 355 15.59 0.49 0.74
CA TYR A 355 15.49 0.92 2.14
C TYR A 355 16.87 1.07 2.81
N ILE A 356 17.72 0.04 2.79
CA ILE A 356 19.04 0.10 3.44
C ILE A 356 19.91 1.21 2.81
N ARG A 357 19.84 1.40 1.49
CA ARG A 357 20.57 2.47 0.80
C ARG A 357 20.05 3.85 1.18
N GLU A 358 18.74 4.01 1.32
CA GLU A 358 18.11 5.24 1.81
C GLU A 358 18.53 5.54 3.25
N MET A 359 18.49 4.55 4.15
CA MET A 359 18.94 4.67 5.54
C MET A 359 20.42 5.05 5.64
N ARG A 360 21.30 4.40 4.86
CA ARG A 360 22.73 4.78 4.75
C ARG A 360 22.90 6.23 4.31
N SER A 361 22.08 6.68 3.35
CA SER A 361 22.10 8.04 2.82
C SER A 361 21.62 9.07 3.86
N LEU A 362 20.54 8.76 4.58
CA LEU A 362 19.99 9.58 5.66
C LEU A 362 21.01 9.74 6.79
N VAL A 363 21.55 8.64 7.33
CA VAL A 363 22.54 8.69 8.41
C VAL A 363 23.79 9.46 8.00
N ARG A 364 24.27 9.28 6.77
CA ARG A 364 25.43 10.03 6.25
C ARG A 364 25.20 11.54 6.25
N ARG A 365 23.96 12.00 5.99
CA ARG A 365 23.61 13.42 6.04
C ARG A 365 23.43 13.93 7.48
N GLN A 366 22.78 13.15 8.34
CA GLN A 366 22.36 13.63 9.66
C GLN A 366 23.44 13.49 10.73
N ALA A 367 24.23 12.41 10.72
CA ALA A 367 25.18 12.13 11.79
C ALA A 367 26.23 13.24 12.00
N PRO A 368 26.84 13.86 10.97
CA PRO A 368 27.78 14.97 11.18
C PRO A 368 27.13 16.20 11.82
N VAL A 369 25.86 16.48 11.49
CA VAL A 369 25.15 17.65 12.04
C VAL A 369 24.81 17.43 13.50
N VAL A 370 24.25 16.27 13.83
CA VAL A 370 23.97 15.88 15.22
C VAL A 370 25.26 15.87 16.05
N ALA A 371 26.34 15.28 15.52
CA ALA A 371 27.64 15.25 16.19
C ALA A 371 28.14 16.66 16.55
N ALA A 372 28.01 17.61 15.63
CA ALA A 372 28.40 18.99 15.87
C ALA A 372 27.53 19.65 16.96
N GLN A 373 26.21 19.47 16.92
CA GLN A 373 25.29 19.99 17.93
C GLN A 373 25.57 19.40 19.31
N CYS A 374 25.79 18.09 19.41
CA CYS A 374 26.18 17.42 20.65
C CYS A 374 27.50 18.00 21.21
N ALA A 375 28.51 18.19 20.37
CA ALA A 375 29.80 18.71 20.81
C ALA A 375 29.68 20.17 21.31
N VAL A 376 28.88 20.99 20.63
CA VAL A 376 28.60 22.38 21.03
C VAL A 376 27.83 22.42 22.34
N GLY A 377 26.73 21.67 22.45
CA GLY A 377 25.91 21.62 23.67
C GLY A 377 26.72 21.14 24.87
N ARG A 378 27.59 20.14 24.68
CA ARG A 378 28.51 19.66 25.73
C ARG A 378 29.49 20.75 26.16
N LYS A 379 30.11 21.47 25.21
CA LYS A 379 31.03 22.58 25.50
C LYS A 379 30.35 23.74 26.22
N LEU A 380 29.07 23.97 25.94
CA LEU A 380 28.25 25.01 26.58
C LEU A 380 27.57 24.54 27.87
N HIS A 381 27.83 23.31 28.33
CA HIS A 381 27.21 22.71 29.52
C HIS A 381 25.67 22.70 29.48
N ARG A 382 25.08 22.47 28.29
CA ARG A 382 23.63 22.43 28.06
C ARG A 382 23.00 21.04 28.17
N ASN A 383 23.78 20.03 28.58
CA ASN A 383 23.31 18.65 28.70
C ASN A 383 22.61 18.15 27.41
N PRO A 384 23.32 18.13 26.26
CA PRO A 384 22.70 17.78 24.98
C PRO A 384 22.24 16.32 24.98
N ALA A 385 21.11 16.05 24.33
CA ALA A 385 20.58 14.71 24.15
C ALA A 385 19.99 14.53 22.74
N ILE A 386 19.92 13.28 22.31
CA ILE A 386 19.04 12.89 21.20
C ILE A 386 17.95 11.97 21.71
N VAL A 387 16.75 12.11 21.15
CA VAL A 387 15.59 11.26 21.43
C VAL A 387 15.37 10.35 20.22
N LEU A 388 15.19 9.06 20.47
CA LEU A 388 14.92 8.07 19.44
C LEU A 388 13.69 7.24 19.79
N ASP A 389 12.83 7.04 18.80
CA ASP A 389 11.81 6.00 18.87
C ASP A 389 12.42 4.57 18.80
N ALA A 390 11.63 3.57 19.19
CA ALA A 390 11.99 2.16 19.12
C ALA A 390 11.71 1.56 17.74
N ASP A 391 10.44 1.34 17.42
CA ASP A 391 10.00 0.55 16.27
C ASP A 391 10.32 1.26 14.95
N ASP A 392 10.97 0.56 14.02
CA ASP A 392 11.56 1.03 12.75
C ASP A 392 12.53 2.22 12.82
N THR A 393 12.78 2.76 14.01
CA THR A 393 13.75 3.82 14.26
C THR A 393 15.07 3.25 14.80
N THR A 394 15.00 2.35 15.78
CA THR A 394 16.16 1.64 16.34
C THR A 394 16.02 0.12 16.23
N LEU A 395 14.82 -0.43 16.33
CA LEU A 395 14.49 -1.85 16.16
C LEU A 395 13.63 -2.04 14.91
N TRP A 396 14.11 -2.81 13.94
CA TRP A 396 13.46 -2.94 12.63
C TRP A 396 12.37 -4.01 12.63
N THR A 397 11.11 -3.63 12.40
CA THR A 397 9.95 -4.49 12.62
C THR A 397 9.39 -5.15 11.36
N TYR A 398 9.90 -4.83 10.17
CA TYR A 398 9.37 -5.33 8.89
C TYR A 398 9.03 -6.83 8.86
N ASP A 399 9.91 -7.70 9.36
CA ASP A 399 9.66 -9.15 9.31
C ASP A 399 8.45 -9.56 10.18
N MET A 400 8.21 -8.87 11.30
CA MET A 400 7.00 -9.04 12.10
C MET A 400 5.79 -8.53 11.34
N GLU A 401 5.86 -7.30 10.81
CA GLU A 401 4.77 -6.66 10.09
C GLU A 401 4.31 -7.49 8.89
N VAL A 402 5.24 -8.11 8.15
CA VAL A 402 4.92 -8.77 6.87
C VAL A 402 4.84 -10.28 6.96
N ALA A 403 5.84 -10.96 7.54
CA ALA A 403 5.86 -12.42 7.57
C ALA A 403 4.88 -13.01 8.58
N ASP A 404 4.55 -12.25 9.63
CA ASP A 404 3.85 -12.78 10.79
C ASP A 404 2.48 -12.13 11.02
N MET A 405 2.40 -10.82 10.91
CA MET A 405 1.13 -10.07 11.00
C MET A 405 0.46 -9.86 9.65
N HIS A 406 1.18 -10.01 8.53
CA HIS A 406 0.65 -9.78 7.19
C HIS A 406 -0.02 -8.39 7.01
N PHE A 407 0.59 -7.36 7.61
CA PHE A 407 0.09 -5.99 7.74
C PHE A 407 -1.20 -5.85 8.56
N VAL A 408 -1.59 -6.87 9.32
CA VAL A 408 -2.76 -6.87 10.20
C VAL A 408 -2.27 -6.83 11.64
N PHE A 409 -2.27 -5.63 12.23
CA PHE A 409 -1.74 -5.42 13.57
C PHE A 409 -2.41 -6.32 14.61
N ASP A 410 -1.61 -7.11 15.30
CA ASP A 410 -2.01 -7.94 16.45
C ASP A 410 -1.15 -7.57 17.67
N PRO A 411 -1.72 -6.96 18.72
CA PRO A 411 -0.94 -6.53 19.88
C PRO A 411 -0.37 -7.69 20.69
N ALA A 412 -1.03 -8.86 20.71
CA ALA A 412 -0.50 -10.03 21.42
C ALA A 412 0.69 -10.60 20.68
N ARG A 413 0.60 -10.67 19.35
CA ARG A 413 1.73 -11.13 18.53
C ARG A 413 2.89 -10.14 18.55
N GLN A 414 2.61 -8.84 18.61
CA GLN A 414 3.65 -7.83 18.82
C GLN A 414 4.37 -8.08 20.13
N ASP A 415 3.62 -8.28 21.22
CA ASP A 415 4.20 -8.52 22.54
C ASP A 415 5.11 -9.74 22.55
N GLU A 416 4.71 -10.85 21.92
CA GLU A 416 5.59 -12.02 21.77
C GLU A 416 6.92 -11.67 21.10
N TRP A 417 6.93 -10.86 20.03
CA TRP A 417 8.19 -10.44 19.39
C TRP A 417 9.03 -9.52 20.26
N VAL A 418 8.39 -8.66 21.04
CA VAL A 418 9.06 -7.74 21.97
C VAL A 418 9.72 -8.53 23.10
N GLN A 419 8.96 -9.40 23.77
CA GLN A 419 9.42 -10.17 24.91
C GLN A 419 10.51 -11.18 24.53
N ASP A 420 10.42 -11.75 23.31
CA ASP A 420 11.45 -12.65 22.78
C ASP A 420 12.65 -11.91 22.15
N GLU A 421 12.64 -10.57 22.19
CA GLU A 421 13.69 -9.72 21.63
C GLU A 421 14.00 -10.03 20.16
N ARG A 422 13.00 -10.18 19.30
CA ARG A 422 13.23 -10.71 17.95
C ARG A 422 13.75 -9.69 16.93
N PHE A 423 13.73 -8.40 17.28
CA PHE A 423 13.98 -7.34 16.31
C PHE A 423 15.47 -7.10 16.06
N PRO A 424 15.95 -7.10 14.81
CA PRO A 424 17.28 -6.62 14.48
C PRO A 424 17.37 -5.09 14.57
N ALA A 425 18.59 -4.56 14.60
CA ALA A 425 18.80 -3.12 14.55
C ALA A 425 18.35 -2.52 13.21
N THR A 426 17.74 -1.33 13.28
CA THR A 426 17.46 -0.51 12.09
C THR A 426 18.76 -0.18 11.34
N PRO A 427 18.83 -0.43 10.02
CA PRO A 427 20.06 -0.24 9.26
C PRO A 427 20.69 1.13 9.45
N SER A 428 22.01 1.15 9.72
CA SER A 428 22.83 2.35 9.95
C SER A 428 22.57 3.15 11.24
N MET A 429 21.49 2.88 11.98
CA MET A 429 21.12 3.70 13.14
C MET A 429 22.02 3.46 14.36
N THR A 430 22.58 2.25 14.53
CA THR A 430 23.63 1.98 15.54
C THR A 430 24.85 2.89 15.38
N SER A 431 25.21 3.22 14.13
CA SER A 431 26.31 4.13 13.82
C SER A 431 25.98 5.57 14.19
N LEU A 432 24.76 6.02 13.89
CA LEU A 432 24.30 7.36 14.26
C LEU A 432 24.30 7.56 15.79
N VAL A 433 23.70 6.61 16.53
CA VAL A 433 23.64 6.66 18.00
C VAL A 433 25.05 6.66 18.60
N SER A 434 25.92 5.78 18.11
CA SER A 434 27.31 5.72 18.58
C SER A 434 28.10 7.01 18.30
N ILE A 435 27.84 7.66 17.17
CA ILE A 435 28.45 8.96 16.84
C ILE A 435 27.93 10.05 17.78
N ALA A 436 26.61 10.15 17.99
CA ALA A 436 26.00 11.15 18.86
C ALA A 436 26.52 11.04 20.30
N GLN A 437 26.58 9.82 20.84
CA GLN A 437 27.10 9.58 22.19
C GLN A 437 28.57 9.99 22.32
N ARG A 438 29.45 9.57 21.38
CA ARG A 438 30.87 9.95 21.39
C ARG A 438 31.07 11.46 21.28
N SER A 439 30.17 12.14 20.58
CA SER A 439 30.16 13.60 20.47
C SER A 439 29.61 14.33 21.70
N GLY A 440 29.09 13.59 22.68
CA GLY A 440 28.72 14.13 23.99
C GLY A 440 27.23 14.24 24.26
N CYS A 441 26.37 13.71 23.39
CA CYS A 441 24.95 13.62 23.69
C CYS A 441 24.62 12.45 24.63
N THR A 442 23.63 12.66 25.49
CA THR A 442 22.89 11.56 26.14
C THR A 442 21.96 10.91 25.11
N ILE A 443 21.79 9.59 25.19
CA ILE A 443 20.90 8.84 24.31
C ILE A 443 19.63 8.52 25.08
N ILE A 444 18.47 9.00 24.59
CA ILE A 444 17.19 8.83 25.27
C ILE A 444 16.23 8.05 24.35
N GLY A 445 15.62 6.99 24.88
CA GLY A 445 14.57 6.24 24.19
C GLY A 445 13.17 6.76 24.54
N LEU A 446 12.29 6.86 23.55
CA LEU A 446 10.89 7.25 23.75
C LEU A 446 9.98 6.45 22.81
N THR A 447 9.30 5.44 23.34
CA THR A 447 8.52 4.48 22.54
C THR A 447 7.04 4.48 22.89
N GLY A 448 6.20 4.11 21.93
CA GLY A 448 4.78 3.82 22.16
C GLY A 448 4.51 2.48 22.87
N ARG A 449 5.53 1.62 22.99
CA ARG A 449 5.46 0.35 23.74
C ARG A 449 5.09 0.59 25.19
N ASN A 450 4.41 -0.39 25.81
CA ASN A 450 3.94 -0.28 27.18
C ASN A 450 5.07 -0.56 28.19
N ALA A 451 4.88 -0.13 29.44
CA ALA A 451 5.90 -0.25 30.49
C ALA A 451 6.29 -1.69 30.85
N ASP A 452 5.40 -2.66 30.63
CA ASP A 452 5.68 -4.10 30.77
C ASP A 452 6.58 -4.66 29.65
N GLN A 453 6.84 -3.87 28.61
CA GLN A 453 7.74 -4.20 27.50
C GLN A 453 9.11 -3.53 27.62
N GLU A 454 9.32 -2.69 28.63
CA GLU A 454 10.52 -1.85 28.75
C GLU A 454 11.80 -2.66 28.83
N THR A 455 11.86 -3.64 29.74
CA THR A 455 13.06 -4.45 29.98
C THR A 455 13.46 -5.22 28.72
N ALA A 456 12.53 -5.97 28.12
CA ALA A 456 12.81 -6.72 26.89
C ALA A 456 13.22 -5.81 25.73
N THR A 457 12.64 -4.60 25.63
CA THR A 457 13.02 -3.64 24.60
C THR A 457 14.46 -3.16 24.78
N ILE A 458 14.86 -2.80 26.01
CA ILE A 458 16.23 -2.38 26.32
C ILE A 458 17.22 -3.52 26.08
N ASP A 459 16.89 -4.73 26.53
CA ASP A 459 17.74 -5.91 26.35
C ASP A 459 17.93 -6.25 24.86
N ASN A 460 16.85 -6.17 24.07
CA ASN A 460 16.92 -6.29 22.61
C ASN A 460 17.86 -5.23 22.01
N LEU A 461 17.68 -3.96 22.36
CA LEU A 461 18.50 -2.85 21.86
C LEU A 461 19.99 -3.08 22.15
N GLN A 462 20.32 -3.46 23.38
CA GLN A 462 21.70 -3.76 23.78
C GLN A 462 22.27 -4.94 22.98
N ARG A 463 21.49 -6.02 22.83
CA ARG A 463 21.89 -7.22 22.07
C ARG A 463 22.18 -6.92 20.60
N VAL A 464 21.48 -5.97 19.99
CA VAL A 464 21.66 -5.61 18.57
C VAL A 464 22.61 -4.43 18.33
N GLY A 465 23.35 -4.01 19.35
CA GLY A 465 24.45 -3.07 19.21
C GLY A 465 24.16 -1.63 19.65
N TYR A 466 23.17 -1.44 20.55
CA TYR A 466 22.92 -0.17 21.23
C TYR A 466 23.20 -0.26 22.74
N PRO A 467 24.47 -0.40 23.18
CA PRO A 467 24.82 -0.47 24.61
C PRO A 467 24.50 0.82 25.40
N GLN A 468 24.07 1.88 24.72
CA GLN A 468 23.75 3.18 25.31
C GLN A 468 22.40 3.23 26.02
N PHE A 469 21.45 2.38 25.62
CA PHE A 469 20.11 2.43 26.21
C PHE A 469 20.09 1.75 27.57
N SER A 470 19.47 2.44 28.53
CA SER A 470 19.20 1.96 29.88
C SER A 470 17.99 2.72 30.43
N ALA A 471 17.27 2.12 31.38
CA ALA A 471 16.09 2.74 31.99
C ALA A 471 16.46 4.08 32.65
N THR A 472 17.63 4.13 33.32
CA THR A 472 18.13 5.34 33.96
C THR A 472 19.63 5.52 33.75
N GLU A 473 20.06 6.76 33.51
CA GLU A 473 21.46 7.17 33.56
C GLU A 473 21.68 8.19 34.68
N ARG A 474 22.58 7.88 35.63
CA ARG A 474 22.94 8.75 36.78
C ARG A 474 21.73 9.21 37.61
N GLY A 475 20.73 8.35 37.74
CA GLY A 475 19.51 8.62 38.53
C GLY A 475 18.44 9.43 37.79
N THR A 476 18.64 9.71 36.49
CA THR A 476 17.64 10.31 35.61
C THR A 476 17.09 9.25 34.66
N GLU A 477 15.78 9.24 34.44
CA GLU A 477 15.13 8.37 33.47
C GLU A 477 15.55 8.71 32.04
N THR A 478 15.98 7.70 31.29
CA THR A 478 16.53 7.82 29.92
C THR A 478 15.85 6.89 28.92
N TYR A 479 14.87 6.10 29.37
CA TYR A 479 14.04 5.30 28.49
C TYR A 479 12.59 5.43 28.94
N TYR A 480 11.72 5.90 28.04
CA TYR A 480 10.33 6.22 28.36
C TYR A 480 9.40 5.32 27.56
N THR A 481 8.49 4.67 28.28
CA THR A 481 7.42 3.80 27.75
C THR A 481 6.04 4.36 28.09
N LYS A 482 5.00 3.88 27.41
CA LYS A 482 3.62 4.24 27.72
C LYS A 482 3.14 3.47 28.95
N TRP A 483 2.38 4.12 29.82
CA TRP A 483 1.85 3.47 31.01
C TRP A 483 0.73 2.48 30.65
N THR A 484 0.62 1.37 31.40
CA THR A 484 -0.45 0.38 31.22
C THR A 484 -1.74 0.75 31.95
N GLY A 485 -1.65 1.64 32.95
CA GLY A 485 -2.74 1.94 33.88
C GLY A 485 -2.93 0.88 34.97
N VAL A 486 -2.06 -0.13 35.03
CA VAL A 486 -2.15 -1.26 35.96
C VAL A 486 -1.04 -1.19 37.01
N GLY A 487 -1.42 -1.42 38.27
CA GLY A 487 -0.46 -1.44 39.38
C GLY A 487 0.30 -0.13 39.53
N ALA A 488 1.63 -0.19 39.55
CA ALA A 488 2.49 1.00 39.64
C ALA A 488 2.64 1.77 38.31
N SER A 489 2.26 1.17 37.17
CA SER A 489 2.36 1.81 35.86
C SER A 489 1.13 2.70 35.63
N GLN A 490 1.18 3.91 36.19
CA GLN A 490 0.11 4.91 36.10
C GLN A 490 0.51 6.05 35.18
N GLN A 491 -0.48 6.82 34.72
CA GLN A 491 -0.24 8.00 33.90
C GLN A 491 0.71 8.97 34.63
N PRO A 492 1.84 9.36 34.02
CA PRO A 492 2.76 10.30 34.64
C PRO A 492 2.11 11.67 34.84
N SER A 493 2.48 12.37 35.91
CA SER A 493 1.89 13.68 36.26
C SER A 493 2.17 14.79 35.25
N TYR A 494 3.15 14.60 34.35
CA TYR A 494 3.47 15.52 33.27
C TYR A 494 2.68 15.26 31.98
N ILE A 495 1.84 14.22 31.95
CA ILE A 495 0.98 13.89 30.81
C ILE A 495 -0.46 14.32 31.10
N THR A 496 -1.05 15.05 30.16
CA THR A 496 -2.48 15.37 30.11
C THR A 496 -3.03 14.96 28.74
N CYS A 497 -4.12 14.18 28.74
CA CYS A 497 -4.79 13.74 27.51
C CYS A 497 -6.04 14.60 27.26
N ALA A 498 -6.32 14.97 26.00
CA ALA A 498 -7.55 15.68 25.66
C ALA A 498 -8.81 14.81 25.80
N THR A 499 -8.65 13.48 25.71
CA THR A 499 -9.71 12.50 25.91
C THR A 499 -9.31 11.47 26.98
N ALA A 500 -10.13 10.44 27.20
CA ALA A 500 -9.82 9.36 28.14
C ALA A 500 -8.52 8.61 27.84
N LYS A 501 -8.03 8.66 26.59
CA LYS A 501 -6.74 8.08 26.19
C LYS A 501 -5.93 9.13 25.42
N CYS A 502 -4.63 9.21 25.71
CA CYS A 502 -3.72 10.05 24.94
C CYS A 502 -3.49 9.46 23.55
N THR A 503 -3.49 10.33 22.54
CA THR A 503 -2.89 10.05 21.24
C THR A 503 -1.39 9.81 21.38
N THR A 504 -0.76 9.18 20.39
CA THR A 504 0.69 8.99 20.37
C THR A 504 1.42 10.33 20.37
N VAL A 505 0.90 11.32 19.62
CA VAL A 505 1.43 12.69 19.61
C VAL A 505 1.37 13.33 20.99
N GLU A 506 0.23 13.26 21.68
CA GLU A 506 0.07 13.84 23.02
C GLU A 506 1.07 13.25 24.02
N TYR A 507 1.21 11.92 24.02
CA TYR A 507 2.18 11.24 24.88
C TYR A 507 3.62 11.66 24.54
N LYS A 508 4.06 11.45 23.29
CA LYS A 508 5.47 11.64 22.92
C LYS A 508 5.90 13.11 23.03
N SER A 509 5.05 14.06 22.65
CA SER A 509 5.38 15.49 22.74
C SER A 509 5.51 15.98 24.19
N GLN A 510 4.60 15.57 25.08
CA GLN A 510 4.67 15.94 26.49
C GLN A 510 5.86 15.27 27.20
N THR A 511 6.20 14.02 26.84
CA THR A 511 7.41 13.37 27.37
C THR A 511 8.69 14.09 26.93
N ARG A 512 8.79 14.57 25.68
CA ARG A 512 9.92 15.41 25.27
C ARG A 512 9.99 16.73 26.03
N ALA A 513 8.86 17.39 26.25
CA ALA A 513 8.82 18.59 27.09
C ALA A 513 9.25 18.30 28.54
N HIS A 514 8.90 17.11 29.07
CA HIS A 514 9.38 16.66 30.38
C HIS A 514 10.90 16.47 30.40
N ILE A 515 11.49 15.84 29.38
CA ILE A 515 12.94 15.64 29.23
C ILE A 515 13.72 16.98 29.29
N GLU A 516 13.20 18.04 28.66
CA GLU A 516 13.80 19.38 28.72
C GLU A 516 13.57 20.11 30.06
N SER A 517 12.58 19.65 30.84
CA SER A 517 12.23 20.27 32.13
C SER A 517 13.26 19.96 33.22
N ARG A 518 13.22 20.74 34.31
CA ARG A 518 14.09 20.51 35.49
C ARG A 518 13.87 19.11 36.10
N SER A 519 12.64 18.60 36.08
CA SER A 519 12.30 17.30 36.65
C SER A 519 12.69 16.12 35.77
N GLY A 520 12.77 16.31 34.45
CA GLY A 520 13.16 15.24 33.50
C GLY A 520 14.63 15.28 33.08
N GLY A 521 15.47 16.01 33.80
CA GLY A 521 16.93 16.00 33.60
C GLY A 521 17.52 17.25 32.94
N ARG A 522 16.69 18.21 32.52
CA ARG A 522 17.11 19.48 31.89
C ARG A 522 18.03 19.21 30.71
N TYR A 523 17.62 18.30 29.84
CA TYR A 523 18.35 18.04 28.60
C TYR A 523 18.05 19.11 27.56
N ASP A 524 18.99 19.29 26.63
CA ASP A 524 18.81 20.07 25.41
C ASP A 524 18.65 19.08 24.25
N VAL A 525 17.41 18.86 23.77
CA VAL A 525 17.13 17.82 22.77
C VAL A 525 17.54 18.34 21.39
N VAL A 526 18.78 18.08 21.00
CA VAL A 526 19.36 18.62 19.75
C VAL A 526 18.80 17.96 18.50
N ALA A 527 18.28 16.74 18.62
CA ALA A 527 17.60 16.03 17.55
C ALA A 527 16.65 14.94 18.08
N ASN A 528 15.51 14.79 17.41
CA ASN A 528 14.50 13.76 17.64
C ASN A 528 14.34 12.92 16.36
N PHE A 529 14.41 11.60 16.49
CA PHE A 529 14.34 10.63 15.40
C PHE A 529 13.13 9.73 15.57
N GLY A 530 12.38 9.54 14.49
CA GLY A 530 11.20 8.70 14.45
C GLY A 530 10.82 8.33 13.02
N ASP A 531 10.23 7.17 12.83
CA ASP A 531 9.73 6.67 11.56
C ASP A 531 8.28 7.09 11.30
N GLN A 532 7.57 7.62 12.32
CA GLN A 532 6.23 8.16 12.22
C GLN A 532 6.22 9.67 12.43
N TYR A 533 5.19 10.33 11.89
CA TYR A 533 4.98 11.75 12.16
C TYR A 533 4.64 12.00 13.63
N SER A 534 3.96 11.06 14.28
CA SER A 534 3.57 11.15 15.69
C SER A 534 4.76 11.16 16.66
N ASP A 535 5.93 10.68 16.23
CA ASP A 535 7.17 10.77 17.00
C ASP A 535 7.73 12.19 17.03
N LEU A 536 7.44 12.98 16.01
CA LEU A 536 8.12 14.24 15.71
C LEU A 536 7.25 15.46 15.98
N LEU A 537 5.93 15.31 15.86
CA LEU A 537 4.97 16.38 16.09
C LEU A 537 4.89 16.79 17.56
N GLY A 538 4.57 18.06 17.80
CA GLY A 538 4.35 18.65 19.13
C GLY A 538 5.56 19.34 19.78
N GLY A 539 6.72 19.41 19.11
CA GLY A 539 7.86 20.23 19.56
C GLY A 539 8.82 19.54 20.54
N SER A 540 9.55 20.35 21.32
CA SER A 540 10.60 19.94 22.29
C SER A 540 11.76 19.15 21.69
N ALA A 541 12.25 19.66 20.56
CA ALA A 541 13.53 19.29 19.95
C ALA A 541 13.96 20.40 18.99
N ASP A 542 15.27 20.66 18.90
CA ASP A 542 15.84 21.60 17.94
C ASP A 542 15.63 21.14 16.48
N ARG A 543 15.57 19.82 16.28
CA ARG A 543 15.44 19.19 14.97
C ARG A 543 14.62 17.92 15.06
N SER A 544 13.77 17.70 14.07
CA SER A 544 13.10 16.42 13.82
C SER A 544 13.65 15.75 12.58
N VAL A 545 13.87 14.44 12.64
CA VAL A 545 14.33 13.61 11.52
C VAL A 545 13.38 12.45 11.32
N LYS A 546 12.63 12.48 10.20
CA LYS A 546 11.71 11.43 9.78
C LYS A 546 12.46 10.32 9.05
N LEU A 547 12.32 9.10 9.54
CA LEU A 547 12.76 7.88 8.87
C LEU A 547 11.63 7.36 7.95
N PRO A 548 11.97 6.72 6.82
CA PRO A 548 10.97 6.17 5.91
C PRO A 548 10.27 4.96 6.52
N ASN A 549 8.93 4.99 6.52
CA ASN A 549 8.11 3.83 6.88
C ASN A 549 6.77 3.81 6.12
N PRO A 550 6.61 2.91 5.13
CA PRO A 550 5.33 2.67 4.45
C PRO A 550 4.51 1.49 5.02
N THR A 551 4.98 0.76 6.04
CA THR A 551 4.38 -0.51 6.51
C THR A 551 3.25 -0.36 7.52
N TYR A 552 3.18 0.76 8.25
CA TYR A 552 2.04 1.10 9.12
C TYR A 552 1.97 2.60 9.37
N TYR A 553 0.81 3.11 9.81
CA TYR A 553 0.61 4.52 10.14
C TYR A 553 0.10 4.73 11.56
N LEU A 554 0.80 5.56 12.33
CA LEU A 554 0.37 5.99 13.66
C LEU A 554 -0.14 7.45 13.62
N PRO A 555 -1.48 7.66 13.60
CA PRO A 555 -2.09 8.98 13.45
C PRO A 555 -1.86 9.93 14.64
#